data_AF-A0A836P094-F1
#
_entry.id   AF-A0A836P094-F1
#
_cell.length_a   1.000
_cell.length_b   1.000
_cell.length_c   1.000
_cell.angle_alpha   90.00
_cell.angle_beta   90.00
_cell.angle_gamma   90.00
#
_symmetry.space_group_name_H-M   'P 1'
#
loop_
_entity.id
_entity.type
_entity.pdbx_description
1 polymer ?
#
loop_
_entity_poly.entity_id
_entity_poly.type
_entity_poly.pdbx_seq_one_letter_code
_entity_poly.pdbx_strand_id
1 'polypeptide(L)'
;MAAHTNTQVRHDTRLRSVQVVRCEAITPQMRRIVFGGSELAGFESTAPDDHVKLFFPNADGAFVLPTMTPEGPRHEEGSLPSPARDYTPRLFDPQNGELSIDFVLHGDG
;
A
#
# COMPACT_ATOMS: atom_id res chain seq x y z
N MET A 1 23.99 -28.30 -0.30
CA MET A 1 23.09 -27.16 -0.60
C MET A 1 21.69 -27.58 -0.20
N ALA A 2 21.01 -26.81 0.64
CA ALA A 2 19.60 -27.08 0.94
C ALA A 2 18.77 -26.80 -0.32
N ALA A 3 17.80 -27.67 -0.62
CA ALA A 3 16.87 -27.42 -1.71
C ALA A 3 15.96 -26.26 -1.31
N HIS A 4 16.05 -25.13 -2.01
CA HIS A 4 15.13 -24.01 -1.85
C HIS A 4 13.98 -24.20 -2.85
N THR A 5 12.76 -24.40 -2.33
CA THR A 5 11.54 -24.41 -3.15
C THR A 5 10.99 -23.00 -3.21
N ASN A 6 10.94 -22.42 -4.42
CA ASN A 6 10.30 -21.12 -4.65
C ASN A 6 8.88 -21.36 -5.16
N THR A 7 7.88 -20.73 -4.55
CA THR A 7 6.48 -20.77 -4.97
C THR A 7 6.02 -19.36 -5.29
N GLN A 8 5.55 -19.14 -6.51
CA GLN A 8 4.95 -17.86 -6.87
C GLN A 8 3.49 -17.84 -6.43
N VAL A 9 3.14 -16.90 -5.56
CA VAL A 9 1.75 -16.62 -5.17
C VAL A 9 1.26 -15.43 -5.97
N ARG A 10 0.07 -15.55 -6.57
CA ARG A 10 -0.62 -14.44 -7.23
C ARG A 10 -1.78 -13.99 -6.36
N HIS A 11 -1.73 -12.75 -5.90
CA HIS A 11 -2.83 -12.12 -5.19
C HIS A 11 -3.80 -11.45 -6.17
N ASP A 12 -5.07 -11.37 -5.78
CA ASP A 12 -6.07 -10.54 -6.45
C ASP A 12 -5.85 -9.08 -6.04
N THR A 13 -5.12 -8.34 -6.86
CA THR A 13 -4.79 -6.94 -6.58
C THR A 13 -6.03 -6.06 -6.73
N ARG A 14 -6.41 -5.39 -5.64
CA ARG A 14 -7.55 -4.47 -5.60
C ARG A 14 -7.10 -3.09 -5.14
N LEU A 15 -7.66 -2.05 -5.76
CA LEU A 15 -7.63 -0.71 -5.20
C LEU A 15 -8.54 -0.68 -3.97
N ARG A 16 -8.02 -0.15 -2.86
CA ARG A 16 -8.72 -0.09 -1.58
C ARG A 16 -8.64 1.34 -1.06
N SER A 17 -9.79 1.94 -0.80
CA SER A 17 -9.88 3.17 -0.03
C SER A 17 -9.68 2.87 1.45
N VAL A 18 -8.74 3.58 2.06
CA VAL A 18 -8.37 3.41 3.46
C VAL A 18 -8.33 4.77 4.16
N GLN A 19 -8.46 4.74 5.48
CA GLN A 19 -8.39 5.92 6.32
C GLN A 19 -7.29 5.75 7.35
N VAL A 20 -6.56 6.83 7.65
CA VAL A 20 -5.62 6.82 8.77
C VAL A 20 -6.42 6.79 10.06
N VAL A 21 -6.22 5.75 10.86
CA VAL A 21 -6.88 5.59 12.18
C VAL A 21 -5.93 5.89 13.32
N ARG A 22 -4.62 5.74 13.12
CA ARG A 22 -3.61 6.00 14.16
C ARG A 22 -2.25 6.34 13.54
N CYS A 23 -1.48 7.19 14.22
CA CYS A 23 -0.11 7.55 13.87
C CYS A 23 0.79 7.40 15.09
N GLU A 24 1.91 6.68 14.95
CA GLU A 24 2.82 6.38 16.06
C GLU A 24 4.25 6.75 15.66
N ALA A 25 4.95 7.50 16.51
CA ALA A 25 6.39 7.72 16.34
C ALA A 25 7.14 6.49 16.84
N ILE A 26 7.86 5.80 15.95
CA ILE A 26 8.67 4.63 16.29
C ILE A 26 10.08 5.07 16.65
N THR A 27 10.64 5.95 15.83
CA THR A 27 11.93 6.63 16.04
C THR A 27 11.82 8.08 15.57
N PRO A 28 12.83 8.94 15.78
CA PRO A 28 12.81 10.30 15.23
C PRO A 28 12.64 10.37 13.71
N GLN A 29 13.07 9.34 12.97
CA GLN A 29 13.02 9.27 11.51
C GLN A 29 12.08 8.18 10.97
N MET A 30 11.24 7.59 11.83
CA MET A 30 10.28 6.57 11.41
C MET A 30 8.94 6.74 12.09
N ARG A 31 7.88 6.76 11.29
CA ARG A 31 6.49 6.86 11.75
C ARG A 31 5.69 5.68 11.24
N ARG A 32 5.02 4.98 12.15
CA ARG A 32 4.00 4.00 11.79
C ARG A 32 2.68 4.72 11.56
N ILE A 33 2.08 4.48 10.41
CA ILE A 33 0.71 4.87 10.11
C ILE A 33 -0.13 3.60 10.09
N VAL A 34 -1.22 3.62 10.83
CA VAL A 34 -2.20 2.54 10.85
C VAL A 34 -3.41 2.98 10.05
N PHE A 35 -3.76 2.15 9.08
CA PHE A 35 -4.88 2.33 8.18
C PHE A 35 -6.02 1.39 8.58
N GLY A 36 -7.24 1.90 8.54
CA GLY A 36 -8.47 1.13 8.68
C GLY A 36 -9.41 1.36 7.49
N GLY A 37 -10.56 0.71 7.53
CA GLY A 37 -11.63 0.86 6.54
C GLY A 37 -12.16 -0.49 6.08
N SER A 38 -13.45 -0.54 5.73
CA SER A 38 -14.12 -1.79 5.35
C SER A 38 -13.51 -2.46 4.11
N GLU A 39 -12.85 -1.70 3.24
CA GLU A 39 -12.21 -2.24 2.02
C GLU A 39 -10.90 -3.00 2.30
N LEU A 40 -10.41 -3.00 3.54
CA LEU A 40 -9.33 -3.89 3.97
C LEU A 40 -9.80 -5.34 4.18
N ALA A 41 -11.11 -5.62 4.13
CA ALA A 41 -11.62 -6.97 4.19
C ALA A 41 -11.02 -7.85 3.07
N GLY A 42 -10.44 -8.99 3.45
CA GLY A 42 -9.75 -9.91 2.53
C GLY A 42 -8.40 -9.39 2.02
N PHE A 43 -7.79 -8.39 2.67
CA PHE A 43 -6.38 -8.10 2.46
C PHE A 43 -5.52 -9.23 3.05
N GLU A 44 -4.45 -9.58 2.33
CA GLU A 44 -3.49 -10.59 2.74
C GLU A 44 -2.08 -10.07 2.47
N SER A 45 -1.17 -10.36 3.39
CA SER A 45 0.27 -10.17 3.19
C SER A 45 0.97 -11.30 3.95
N THR A 46 1.49 -12.27 3.19
CA THR A 46 2.00 -13.54 3.72
C THR A 46 3.52 -13.63 3.70
N ALA A 47 4.17 -12.77 2.91
CA ALA A 47 5.62 -12.77 2.77
C ALA A 47 6.22 -11.46 3.32
N PRO A 48 7.40 -11.52 3.95
CA PRO A 48 8.05 -10.34 4.55
C PRO A 48 8.49 -9.28 3.51
N ASP A 49 8.54 -9.66 2.23
CA ASP A 49 8.89 -8.81 1.08
C ASP A 49 7.67 -8.39 0.24
N ASP A 50 6.45 -8.66 0.74
CA ASP A 50 5.23 -8.10 0.15
C ASP A 50 5.28 -6.56 0.17
N HIS A 51 4.63 -5.95 -0.83
CA HIS A 51 4.48 -4.50 -0.91
C HIS A 51 3.09 -4.12 -1.40
N VAL A 52 2.67 -2.92 -1.01
CA VAL A 52 1.48 -2.25 -1.53
C VAL A 52 1.90 -0.95 -2.19
N LYS A 53 1.13 -0.52 -3.20
CA LYS A 53 1.22 0.85 -3.72
C LYS A 53 0.25 1.75 -2.97
N LEU A 54 0.78 2.74 -2.27
CA LEU A 54 -0.02 3.85 -1.76
C LEU A 54 -0.09 4.94 -2.83
N PHE A 55 -1.31 5.39 -3.11
CA PHE A 55 -1.58 6.51 -4.00
C PHE A 55 -1.85 7.75 -3.16
N PHE A 56 -1.20 8.86 -3.50
CA PHE A 56 -1.41 10.16 -2.87
C PHE A 56 -2.18 11.09 -3.81
N PRO A 57 -2.83 12.15 -3.28
CA PRO A 57 -3.41 13.18 -4.13
C PRO A 57 -2.38 13.74 -5.12
N ASN A 58 -2.79 13.97 -6.35
CA ASN A 58 -1.96 14.65 -7.35
C ASN A 58 -1.79 16.16 -7.00
N ALA A 59 -1.12 16.92 -7.86
CA ALA A 59 -0.89 18.35 -7.60
C ALA A 59 -2.18 19.19 -7.52
N ASP A 60 -3.29 18.70 -8.08
CA ASP A 60 -4.62 19.32 -8.01
C ASP A 60 -5.43 18.84 -6.78
N GLY A 61 -4.85 17.98 -5.94
CA GLY A 61 -5.52 17.39 -4.78
C GLY A 61 -6.47 16.24 -5.12
N ALA A 62 -6.46 15.73 -6.36
CA ALA A 62 -7.33 14.65 -6.81
C ALA A 62 -6.67 13.27 -6.70
N PHE A 63 -7.47 12.24 -6.45
CA PHE A 63 -7.05 10.84 -6.59
C PHE A 63 -7.35 10.33 -8.00
N VAL A 64 -6.32 10.33 -8.86
CA VAL A 64 -6.42 9.83 -10.24
C VAL A 64 -5.75 8.45 -10.27
N LEU A 65 -6.55 7.43 -9.97
CA LEU A 65 -6.11 6.03 -9.89
C LEU A 65 -6.08 5.36 -11.28
N PRO A 66 -5.23 4.35 -11.49
CA PRO A 66 -5.23 3.62 -12.75
C PRO A 66 -6.42 2.65 -12.84
N THR A 67 -6.92 2.43 -14.05
CA THR A 67 -7.79 1.31 -14.38
C THR A 67 -6.94 0.06 -14.57
N MET A 68 -7.34 -1.06 -13.97
CA MET A 68 -6.68 -2.35 -14.18
C MET A 68 -7.09 -2.93 -15.55
N THR A 69 -6.13 -3.15 -16.46
CA THR A 69 -6.36 -3.82 -17.75
C THR A 69 -5.54 -5.13 -17.82
N PRO A 70 -5.81 -6.02 -18.80
CA PRO A 70 -5.01 -7.23 -19.00
C PRO A 70 -3.51 -6.96 -19.24
N GLU A 71 -3.16 -5.79 -19.79
CA GLU A 71 -1.79 -5.33 -20.05
C GLU A 71 -1.17 -4.56 -18.86
N GLY A 72 -1.90 -4.49 -17.75
CA GLY A 72 -1.51 -3.83 -16.50
C GLY A 72 -2.27 -2.53 -16.22
N PRO A 73 -1.90 -1.81 -15.15
CA PRO A 73 -2.51 -0.53 -14.80
C PRO A 73 -2.34 0.51 -15.91
N ARG A 74 -3.43 1.22 -16.26
CA ARG A 74 -3.44 2.31 -17.25
C ARG A 74 -4.13 3.55 -16.67
N HIS A 75 -3.58 4.72 -16.99
CA HIS A 75 -4.22 6.01 -16.72
C HIS A 75 -4.81 6.56 -18.02
N GLU A 76 -5.85 7.40 -17.90
CA GLU A 76 -6.40 8.12 -19.04
C GLU A 76 -5.35 9.06 -19.65
N GLU A 77 -5.32 9.16 -20.98
CA GLU A 77 -4.38 10.03 -21.68
C GLU A 77 -4.63 11.50 -21.32
N GLY A 78 -3.55 12.24 -21.04
CA GLY A 78 -3.62 13.64 -20.61
C GLY A 78 -4.03 13.85 -19.15
N SER A 79 -4.33 12.79 -18.39
CA SER A 79 -4.59 12.89 -16.95
C SER A 79 -3.32 13.20 -16.17
N LEU A 80 -3.46 13.87 -15.02
CA LEU A 80 -2.39 14.03 -14.04
C LEU A 80 -2.53 12.92 -12.98
N PRO A 81 -1.78 11.80 -13.08
CA PRO A 81 -1.98 10.65 -12.22
C PRO A 81 -1.60 10.93 -10.77
N SER A 82 -2.23 10.22 -9.84
CA SER A 82 -1.80 10.19 -8.45
C SER A 82 -0.38 9.63 -8.35
N PRO A 83 0.56 10.32 -7.67
CA PRO A 83 1.86 9.73 -7.38
C PRO A 83 1.67 8.49 -6.51
N ALA A 84 2.31 7.39 -6.91
CA ALA A 84 2.28 6.13 -6.19
C ALA A 84 3.66 5.76 -5.66
N ARG A 85 3.72 5.16 -4.47
CA ARG A 85 4.96 4.66 -3.86
C ARG A 85 4.74 3.28 -3.27
N ASP A 86 5.77 2.43 -3.40
CA ASP A 86 5.78 1.10 -2.80
C ASP A 86 6.14 1.21 -1.32
N TYR A 87 5.32 0.56 -0.48
CA TYR A 87 5.57 0.42 0.95
C TYR A 87 5.33 -1.02 1.38
N THR A 88 6.07 -1.45 2.41
CA THR A 88 5.93 -2.78 3.00
C THR A 88 4.77 -2.79 4.02
N PRO A 89 3.77 -3.67 3.89
CA PRO A 89 2.85 -4.01 4.97
C PRO A 89 3.65 -4.48 6.19
N ARG A 90 3.64 -3.68 7.26
CA ARG A 90 4.39 -4.02 8.47
C ARG A 90 3.68 -5.08 9.30
N LEU A 91 2.35 -4.98 9.36
CA LEU A 91 1.45 -5.89 10.06
C LEU A 91 0.03 -5.67 9.51
N PHE A 92 -0.68 -6.75 9.23
CA PHE A 92 -2.13 -6.70 9.04
C PHE A 92 -2.81 -7.45 10.18
N ASP A 93 -3.73 -6.78 10.88
CA ASP A 93 -4.59 -7.35 11.92
C ASP A 93 -6.00 -7.56 11.33
N PRO A 94 -6.35 -8.79 10.93
CA PRO A 94 -7.66 -9.07 10.33
C PRO A 94 -8.81 -9.00 11.36
N GLN A 95 -8.53 -9.09 12.67
CA GLN A 95 -9.58 -9.01 13.69
C GLN A 95 -10.11 -7.59 13.81
N ASN A 96 -9.21 -6.60 13.76
CA ASN A 96 -9.56 -5.18 13.83
C ASN A 96 -9.68 -4.52 12.44
N GLY A 97 -9.26 -5.22 11.37
CA GLY A 97 -9.21 -4.66 10.02
C GLY A 97 -8.20 -3.52 9.89
N GLU A 98 -7.06 -3.64 10.58
CA GLU A 98 -6.03 -2.60 10.63
C GLU A 98 -4.77 -3.03 9.86
N LEU A 99 -4.27 -2.15 8.98
CA LEU A 99 -3.00 -2.31 8.26
C LEU A 99 -1.99 -1.29 8.76
N SER A 100 -0.88 -1.75 9.31
CA SER A 100 0.25 -0.91 9.70
C SER A 100 1.28 -0.80 8.58
N ILE A 101 1.77 0.42 8.33
CA ILE A 101 2.87 0.70 7.40
C ILE A 101 3.85 1.66 8.09
N ASP A 102 5.14 1.35 8.00
CA ASP A 102 6.21 2.18 8.57
C ASP A 102 6.80 3.08 7.47
N PHE A 103 6.76 4.39 7.72
CA PHE A 103 7.26 5.44 6.84
C PHE A 103 8.59 5.96 7.37
N VAL A 104 9.60 6.02 6.49
CA VAL A 104 10.80 6.81 6.76
C VAL A 104 10.45 8.29 6.62
N LEU A 105 10.85 9.10 7.59
CA LEU A 105 10.69 10.55 7.54
C LEU A 105 11.96 11.16 6.94
N HIS A 106 11.83 11.77 5.77
CA HIS A 106 12.89 12.53 5.11
C HIS A 106 12.42 13.93 4.69
N GLY A 107 13.36 14.82 4.41
CA GLY A 107 13.12 16.26 4.27
C GLY A 107 12.15 16.65 3.15
N ASP A 108 12.07 15.85 2.09
CA ASP A 108 11.22 16.13 0.93
C ASP A 108 9.85 15.44 1.00
N GLY A 109 9.62 14.63 2.05
CA GLY A 109 8.48 13.71 2.11
C GLY A 109 8.69 12.43 1.34
#